data_AF-A0AAE3MG67-F1
#
_entry.id   AF-A0AAE3MG67-F1
#
_cell.length_a   1.000
_cell.length_b   1.000
_cell.length_c   1.000
_cell.angle_alpha   90.00
_cell.angle_beta   90.00
_cell.angle_gamma   90.00
#
_symmetry.space_group_name_H-M   'P 1'
#
loop_
_entity.id
_entity.type
_entity.pdbx_description
1 polymer ?
#
loop_
_entity_poly.entity_id
_entity_poly.type
_entity_poly.pdbx_seq_one_letter_code
_entity_poly.pdbx_strand_id
1 'polypeptide(L)'
;MPAVDRDIYVLKDVIHGLVSEMNYFSEITQDWRRCFVYTPPGYEKDAQKRYPVLYLQHGSFEDETGWPSQGKANLILDNLIADKKAKEMVVVMNHLDKFAYYGGFSGTSNYPSIEEINPAVFLDGKYNDSKTLNKQLKVLWLGLGTVEFEPFPGSVGAFCKMLDKQKIRYVFYESEGTAHEWLIWRRCLHQYVQHLFK
;
A
#
# COMPACT_ATOMS: atom_id res chain seq x y z
N MET A 1 -16.29 -12.05 14.00
CA MET A 1 -15.96 -11.60 15.37
C MET A 1 -15.13 -10.33 15.27
N PRO A 2 -15.21 -9.37 16.19
CA PRO A 2 -14.32 -8.20 16.18
C PRO A 2 -12.86 -8.67 16.29
N ALA A 3 -11.97 -8.13 15.45
CA ALA A 3 -10.54 -8.40 15.58
C ALA A 3 -10.01 -7.85 16.92
N VAL A 4 -9.07 -8.56 17.53
CA VAL A 4 -8.47 -8.18 18.82
C VAL A 4 -7.76 -6.82 18.71
N ASP A 5 -7.16 -6.56 17.56
CA ASP A 5 -6.41 -5.35 17.21
C ASP A 5 -7.25 -4.32 16.43
N ARG A 6 -8.58 -4.38 16.54
CA ARG A 6 -9.47 -3.42 15.86
C ARG A 6 -9.14 -1.95 16.12
N ASP A 7 -8.48 -1.67 17.23
CA ASP A 7 -8.10 -0.32 17.67
C ASP A 7 -7.22 0.43 16.66
N ILE A 8 -6.55 -0.28 15.74
CA ILE A 8 -5.73 0.35 14.69
C ILE A 8 -6.59 1.10 13.64
N TYR A 9 -7.89 0.81 13.52
CA TYR A 9 -8.78 1.37 12.50
C TYR A 9 -10.15 1.84 13.04
N VAL A 10 -10.28 2.05 14.35
CA VAL A 10 -11.48 2.66 14.94
C VAL A 10 -11.46 4.18 14.85
N LEU A 11 -12.65 4.78 14.88
CA LEU A 11 -12.80 6.22 15.06
C LEU A 11 -12.39 6.56 16.51
N LYS A 12 -11.40 7.42 16.65
CA LYS A 12 -10.87 7.90 17.94
C LYS A 12 -11.14 9.40 18.11
N ASP A 13 -11.01 9.90 19.32
CA ASP A 13 -11.07 11.35 19.60
C ASP A 13 -9.74 12.03 19.19
N VAL A 14 -9.56 12.18 17.88
CA VAL A 14 -8.40 12.84 17.25
C VAL A 14 -8.89 13.79 16.16
N ILE A 15 -8.04 14.72 15.72
CA ILE A 15 -8.40 15.55 14.56
C ILE A 15 -8.36 14.65 13.32
N HIS A 16 -9.43 14.69 12.53
CA HIS A 16 -9.58 13.87 11.33
C HIS A 16 -9.23 14.65 10.06
N GLY A 17 -8.61 13.93 9.12
CA GLY A 17 -8.46 14.36 7.74
C GLY A 17 -9.77 14.33 6.96
N LEU A 18 -9.71 14.77 5.70
CA LEU A 18 -10.85 14.68 4.77
C LEU A 18 -10.62 13.55 3.79
N VAL A 19 -11.71 12.88 3.39
CA VAL A 19 -11.74 11.98 2.25
C VAL A 19 -12.63 12.62 1.19
N SER A 20 -12.02 13.08 0.11
CA SER A 20 -12.69 13.81 -0.97
C SER A 20 -12.85 12.92 -2.19
N GLU A 21 -14.06 12.85 -2.73
CA GLU A 21 -14.32 12.27 -4.04
C GLU A 21 -13.91 13.26 -5.15
N MET A 22 -13.15 12.78 -6.13
CA MET A 22 -12.71 13.59 -7.26
C MET A 22 -13.04 12.88 -8.57
N ASN A 23 -13.82 13.56 -9.42
CA ASN A 23 -14.10 13.14 -10.79
C ASN A 23 -13.18 13.88 -11.76
N TYR A 24 -12.58 13.18 -12.71
CA TYR A 24 -11.67 13.74 -13.70
C TYR A 24 -11.78 13.01 -15.04
N PHE A 25 -11.61 13.73 -16.14
CA PHE A 25 -11.53 13.10 -17.46
C PHE A 25 -10.11 12.62 -17.73
N SER A 26 -9.94 11.36 -18.14
CA SER A 26 -8.64 10.81 -18.51
C SER A 26 -8.46 10.85 -20.02
N GLU A 27 -7.45 11.59 -20.48
CA GLU A 27 -7.07 11.61 -21.90
C GLU A 27 -6.46 10.29 -22.38
N ILE A 28 -5.95 9.45 -21.47
CA ILE A 28 -5.37 8.15 -21.84
C ILE A 28 -6.47 7.14 -22.12
N THR A 29 -7.48 7.06 -21.24
CA THR A 29 -8.60 6.12 -21.41
C THR A 29 -9.77 6.71 -22.18
N GLN A 30 -9.74 8.01 -22.47
CA GLN A 30 -10.82 8.76 -23.14
C GLN A 30 -12.17 8.60 -22.41
N ASP A 31 -12.14 8.63 -21.08
CA ASP A 31 -13.33 8.41 -20.25
C ASP A 31 -13.27 9.19 -18.92
N TRP A 32 -14.43 9.42 -18.31
CA TRP A 32 -14.53 9.95 -16.96
C TRP A 32 -14.08 8.90 -15.95
N ARG A 33 -13.20 9.31 -15.05
CA ARG A 33 -12.67 8.50 -13.96
C ARG A 33 -12.98 9.17 -12.64
N ARG A 34 -12.90 8.36 -11.59
CA ARG A 34 -13.06 8.79 -10.22
C ARG A 34 -11.90 8.30 -9.37
N CYS A 35 -11.47 9.11 -8.42
CA CYS A 35 -10.55 8.72 -7.36
C CYS A 35 -11.00 9.31 -6.03
N PHE A 36 -10.48 8.75 -4.94
CA PHE A 36 -10.64 9.31 -3.60
C PHE A 36 -9.31 9.85 -3.10
N VAL A 37 -9.33 11.03 -2.49
CA VAL A 37 -8.14 11.69 -1.95
C VAL A 37 -8.32 11.92 -0.47
N TYR A 38 -7.45 11.31 0.33
CA TYR A 38 -7.29 11.64 1.74
C TYR A 38 -6.31 12.81 1.89
N THR A 39 -6.73 13.84 2.62
CA THR A 39 -5.86 14.94 3.06
C THR A 39 -5.70 14.90 4.59
N PRO A 40 -4.47 15.10 5.11
CA PRO A 40 -4.21 14.93 6.53
C PRO A 40 -4.88 16.02 7.39
N PRO A 41 -5.06 15.77 8.70
CA PRO A 41 -5.60 16.75 9.64
C PRO A 41 -4.94 18.14 9.50
N GLY A 42 -5.75 19.17 9.29
CA GLY A 42 -5.27 20.55 9.17
C GLY A 42 -4.67 20.93 7.81
N TYR A 43 -4.84 20.11 6.77
CA TYR A 43 -4.39 20.39 5.40
C TYR A 43 -4.76 21.80 4.90
N GLU A 44 -6.01 22.22 5.14
CA GLU A 44 -6.55 23.51 4.67
C GLU A 44 -6.04 24.74 5.45
N LYS A 45 -5.27 24.56 6.53
CA LYS A 45 -4.82 25.68 7.39
C LYS A 45 -3.66 26.46 6.81
N ASP A 46 -2.86 25.84 5.94
CA ASP A 46 -1.66 26.45 5.35
C ASP A 46 -1.53 26.05 3.88
N ALA A 47 -1.92 26.97 2.99
CA ALA A 47 -1.84 26.79 1.55
C ALA A 47 -0.40 26.68 1.00
N GLN A 48 0.62 27.06 1.77
CA GLN A 48 2.02 26.98 1.38
C GLN A 48 2.67 25.66 1.80
N LYS A 49 2.11 24.97 2.80
CA LYS A 49 2.60 23.65 3.19
C LYS A 49 2.44 22.66 2.04
N ARG A 50 3.42 21.78 1.89
CA ARG A 50 3.44 20.71 0.88
C ARG A 50 3.55 19.38 1.60
N TYR A 51 2.85 18.38 1.07
CA TYR A 51 2.77 17.05 1.64
C TYR A 51 3.31 16.03 0.63
N PRO A 52 4.01 14.99 1.09
CA PRO A 52 4.29 13.85 0.24
C PRO A 52 2.98 13.14 -0.14
N VAL A 53 2.98 12.45 -1.28
CA VAL A 53 1.81 11.75 -1.80
C VAL A 53 2.09 10.25 -1.85
N LEU A 54 1.21 9.46 -1.24
CA LEU A 54 1.13 8.01 -1.39
C LEU A 54 0.00 7.68 -2.36
N TYR A 55 0.28 6.80 -3.33
CA TYR A 55 -0.75 6.24 -4.20
C TYR A 55 -1.04 4.81 -3.78
N LEU A 56 -2.31 4.56 -3.49
CA LEU A 56 -2.79 3.35 -2.83
C LEU A 56 -3.79 2.65 -3.75
N GLN A 57 -3.48 1.42 -4.16
CA GLN A 57 -4.30 0.65 -5.10
C GLN A 57 -5.02 -0.50 -4.39
N HIS A 58 -6.21 -0.82 -4.87
CA HIS A 58 -7.05 -1.91 -4.38
C HIS A 58 -6.69 -3.25 -5.05
N GLY A 59 -7.26 -4.35 -4.55
CA GLY A 59 -7.09 -5.68 -5.13
C GLY A 59 -7.92 -5.90 -6.39
N SER A 60 -7.81 -7.09 -7.00
CA SER A 60 -8.68 -7.47 -8.11
C SER A 60 -10.15 -7.51 -7.68
N PHE A 61 -11.05 -7.14 -8.60
CA PHE A 61 -12.52 -7.09 -8.37
C PHE A 61 -13.01 -6.03 -7.37
N GLU A 62 -12.14 -5.11 -6.97
CA GLU A 62 -12.48 -3.94 -6.16
C GLU A 62 -12.41 -2.66 -7.00
N ASP A 63 -12.71 -1.52 -6.38
CA ASP A 63 -12.65 -0.19 -6.99
C ASP A 63 -12.05 0.85 -6.02
N GLU A 64 -12.06 2.12 -6.41
CA GLU A 64 -11.53 3.24 -5.62
C GLU A 64 -12.17 3.44 -4.24
N THR A 65 -13.36 2.86 -4.00
CA THR A 65 -14.09 2.98 -2.74
C THR A 65 -13.60 1.99 -1.68
N GLY A 66 -12.84 0.96 -2.08
CA GLY A 66 -12.36 -0.10 -1.21
C GLY A 66 -11.59 0.45 0.00
N TRP A 67 -10.52 1.20 -0.25
CA TRP A 67 -9.68 1.77 0.81
C TRP A 67 -10.36 2.74 1.77
N PRO A 68 -11.14 3.74 1.32
CA PRO A 68 -11.81 4.66 2.24
C PRO A 68 -12.96 4.00 3.01
N SER A 69 -13.61 2.97 2.46
CA SER A 69 -14.74 2.29 3.10
C SER A 69 -14.28 1.09 3.93
N GLN A 70 -14.19 -0.08 3.31
CA GLN A 70 -13.80 -1.35 3.91
C GLN A 70 -12.35 -1.34 4.40
N GLY A 71 -11.44 -0.61 3.74
CA GLY A 71 -10.05 -0.47 4.17
C GLY A 71 -9.83 0.48 5.34
N LYS A 72 -10.79 1.39 5.63
CA LYS A 72 -10.68 2.39 6.70
C LYS A 72 -9.36 3.18 6.67
N ALA A 73 -8.82 3.43 5.48
CA ALA A 73 -7.50 4.01 5.29
C ALA A 73 -7.35 5.37 6.00
N ASN A 74 -8.38 6.20 5.95
CA ASN A 74 -8.42 7.50 6.63
C ASN A 74 -8.26 7.37 8.14
N LEU A 75 -8.98 6.43 8.78
CA LEU A 75 -8.91 6.25 10.23
C LEU A 75 -7.55 5.70 10.66
N ILE A 76 -6.98 4.78 9.87
CA ILE A 76 -5.62 4.27 10.11
C ILE A 76 -4.61 5.42 10.06
N LEU A 77 -4.69 6.28 9.05
CA LEU A 77 -3.80 7.43 8.88
C LEU A 77 -4.00 8.47 9.97
N ASP A 78 -5.23 8.85 10.30
CA ASP A 78 -5.55 9.82 11.36
C ASP A 78 -4.95 9.36 12.69
N ASN A 79 -5.19 8.10 13.06
CA ASN A 79 -4.68 7.52 14.30
C ASN A 79 -3.15 7.50 14.33
N LEU A 80 -2.50 7.09 13.24
CA LEU A 80 -1.03 7.05 13.16
C LEU A 80 -0.38 8.43 13.12
N ILE A 81 -1.02 9.42 12.50
CA ILE A 81 -0.54 10.81 12.46
C ILE A 81 -0.69 11.43 13.85
N ALA A 82 -1.81 11.21 14.54
CA ALA A 82 -2.02 11.68 15.91
C ALA A 82 -0.98 11.10 16.88
N ASP A 83 -0.64 9.81 16.71
CA ASP A 83 0.41 9.12 17.45
C ASP A 83 1.84 9.49 17.02
N LYS A 84 2.01 10.32 15.98
CA LYS A 84 3.30 10.69 15.37
C LYS A 84 4.10 9.49 14.83
N LYS A 85 3.42 8.41 14.47
CA LYS A 85 4.02 7.19 13.89
C LYS A 85 4.05 7.23 12.36
N ALA A 86 3.19 8.03 11.73
CA ALA A 86 3.20 8.29 10.30
C ALA A 86 3.41 9.80 10.04
N LYS A 87 4.09 10.13 8.94
CA LYS A 87 4.21 11.51 8.46
C LYS A 87 2.88 11.96 7.88
N GLU A 88 2.52 13.23 8.07
CA GLU A 88 1.40 13.82 7.35
C GLU A 88 1.62 13.67 5.84
N MET A 89 0.65 13.10 5.15
CA MET A 89 0.74 12.77 3.73
C MET A 89 -0.64 12.84 3.09
N VAL A 90 -0.67 13.12 1.79
CA VAL A 90 -1.88 12.95 0.96
C VAL A 90 -1.90 11.50 0.47
N VAL A 91 -3.06 10.86 0.50
CA VAL A 91 -3.23 9.51 -0.06
C VAL A 91 -4.25 9.54 -1.17
N VAL A 92 -3.81 9.19 -2.38
CA VAL A 92 -4.68 9.12 -3.56
C VAL A 92 -4.99 7.66 -3.84
N MET A 93 -6.28 7.34 -3.85
CA MET A 93 -6.82 5.99 -4.02
C MET A 93 -7.42 5.89 -5.42
N ASN A 94 -6.81 5.05 -6.26
CA ASN A 94 -7.09 4.87 -7.70
C ASN A 94 -6.68 6.04 -8.61
N HIS A 95 -5.37 6.23 -8.80
CA HIS A 95 -4.81 7.06 -9.88
C HIS A 95 -3.60 6.27 -10.39
N LEU A 96 -3.46 6.04 -11.71
CA LEU A 96 -2.42 5.13 -12.27
C LEU A 96 -1.35 5.80 -13.19
N ASP A 97 -1.46 7.09 -13.45
CA ASP A 97 -0.69 7.83 -14.46
C ASP A 97 0.47 8.73 -13.93
N LYS A 98 0.80 8.78 -12.61
CA LYS A 98 1.78 9.78 -12.08
C LYS A 98 2.52 9.44 -10.76
N PHE A 99 3.48 8.49 -10.63
CA PHE A 99 3.98 8.12 -9.26
C PHE A 99 5.49 8.14 -8.97
N ALA A 100 5.80 8.63 -7.77
CA ALA A 100 7.07 8.48 -7.04
C ALA A 100 7.01 7.45 -5.89
N TYR A 101 5.82 7.05 -5.42
CA TYR A 101 5.58 6.05 -4.36
C TYR A 101 4.27 5.30 -4.63
N TYR A 102 4.30 3.96 -4.56
CA TYR A 102 3.19 3.06 -4.96
C TYR A 102 3.01 1.98 -3.91
N GLY A 103 1.75 1.68 -3.52
CA GLY A 103 1.40 0.56 -2.66
C GLY A 103 0.33 -0.32 -3.32
N GLY A 104 0.70 -1.55 -3.68
CA GLY A 104 -0.21 -2.58 -4.18
C GLY A 104 -0.46 -3.63 -3.11
N PHE A 105 -1.71 -4.07 -2.99
CA PHE A 105 -2.15 -5.10 -2.07
C PHE A 105 -2.78 -6.24 -2.88
N SER A 106 -2.94 -7.43 -2.29
CA SER A 106 -3.43 -8.64 -3.00
C SER A 106 -2.40 -9.32 -3.94
N GLY A 107 -1.13 -9.39 -3.54
CA GLY A 107 -0.12 -10.26 -4.16
C GLY A 107 1.14 -9.56 -4.66
N THR A 108 1.98 -10.30 -5.38
CA THR A 108 3.23 -9.84 -6.00
C THR A 108 3.14 -9.95 -7.53
N SER A 109 4.03 -9.26 -8.26
CA SER A 109 3.98 -9.20 -9.73
C SER A 109 4.22 -10.54 -10.44
N ASN A 110 4.60 -11.60 -9.72
CA ASN A 110 4.74 -12.96 -10.24
C ASN A 110 3.49 -13.84 -10.02
N TYR A 111 2.42 -13.31 -9.41
CA TYR A 111 1.17 -14.05 -9.23
C TYR A 111 0.57 -14.49 -10.58
N PRO A 112 0.02 -15.72 -10.71
CA PRO A 112 -0.12 -16.77 -9.70
C PRO A 112 1.06 -17.74 -9.59
N SER A 113 2.19 -17.47 -10.25
CA SER A 113 3.33 -18.39 -10.29
C SER A 113 4.04 -18.50 -8.95
N ILE A 114 4.37 -19.75 -8.59
CA ILE A 114 5.18 -20.14 -7.41
C ILE A 114 6.59 -20.62 -7.81
N GLU A 115 6.91 -20.57 -9.11
CA GLU A 115 8.20 -21.02 -9.62
C GLU A 115 9.34 -20.09 -9.22
N GLU A 116 10.57 -20.61 -9.26
CA GLU A 116 11.75 -19.80 -9.01
C GLU A 116 11.86 -18.66 -10.04
N ILE A 117 12.01 -17.43 -9.54
CA ILE A 117 12.07 -16.24 -10.37
C ILE A 117 13.51 -16.00 -10.83
N ASN A 118 13.73 -15.99 -12.15
CA ASN A 118 14.99 -15.56 -12.74
C ASN A 118 15.03 -14.02 -12.85
N PRO A 119 15.87 -13.31 -12.06
CA PRO A 119 15.90 -11.85 -12.02
C PRO A 119 16.40 -11.20 -13.32
N ALA A 120 17.10 -11.95 -14.18
CA ALA A 120 17.60 -11.43 -15.47
C ALA A 120 16.49 -11.19 -16.50
N VAL A 121 15.36 -11.89 -16.36
CA VAL A 121 14.20 -11.78 -17.27
C VAL A 121 12.97 -11.23 -16.58
N PHE A 122 12.84 -11.44 -15.26
CA PHE A 122 11.69 -10.98 -14.51
C PHE A 122 11.56 -9.46 -14.56
N LEU A 123 10.38 -8.99 -15.01
CA LEU A 123 10.08 -7.59 -15.26
C LEU A 123 11.20 -6.92 -16.05
N ASP A 124 11.55 -7.46 -17.22
CA ASP A 124 12.59 -6.94 -18.12
C ASP A 124 13.96 -6.76 -17.45
N GLY A 125 14.29 -7.68 -16.53
CA GLY A 125 15.57 -7.68 -15.83
C GLY A 125 15.72 -6.59 -14.75
N LYS A 126 14.63 -5.91 -14.37
CA LYS A 126 14.67 -4.80 -13.39
C LYS A 126 15.17 -5.24 -12.02
N TYR A 127 15.09 -6.54 -11.70
CA TYR A 127 15.57 -7.14 -10.45
C TYR A 127 17.00 -7.69 -10.52
N ASN A 128 17.68 -7.53 -11.66
CA ASN A 128 19.04 -8.06 -11.87
C ASN A 128 20.15 -7.16 -11.31
N ASP A 129 19.88 -5.88 -11.04
CA ASP A 129 20.84 -4.94 -10.44
C ASP A 129 20.42 -4.53 -9.03
N SER A 130 20.77 -5.36 -8.05
CA SER A 130 20.42 -5.13 -6.66
C SER A 130 21.08 -3.89 -6.04
N LYS A 131 22.24 -3.46 -6.54
CA LYS A 131 22.92 -2.24 -6.04
C LYS A 131 22.14 -1.01 -6.43
N THR A 132 21.74 -0.92 -7.69
CA THR A 132 20.91 0.19 -8.18
C THR A 132 19.55 0.18 -7.50
N LEU A 133 18.90 -0.98 -7.41
CA LEU A 133 17.60 -1.10 -6.72
C LEU A 133 17.68 -0.68 -5.25
N ASN A 134 18.66 -1.17 -4.49
CA ASN A 134 18.82 -0.80 -3.09
C ASN A 134 19.09 0.70 -2.90
N LYS A 135 19.69 1.36 -3.88
CA LYS A 135 19.92 2.82 -3.86
C LYS A 135 18.64 3.60 -4.20
N GLN A 136 17.85 3.10 -5.15
CA GLN A 136 16.65 3.79 -5.65
C GLN A 136 15.42 3.54 -4.77
N LEU A 137 15.20 2.30 -4.34
CA LEU A 137 14.10 1.90 -3.48
C LEU A 137 14.43 2.24 -2.03
N LYS A 138 13.83 3.32 -1.53
CA LYS A 138 13.92 3.67 -0.11
C LYS A 138 13.18 2.66 0.77
N VAL A 139 12.07 2.12 0.25
CA VAL A 139 11.25 1.09 0.91
C VAL A 139 10.72 0.16 -0.18
N LEU A 140 11.03 -1.13 -0.05
CA LEU A 140 10.31 -2.24 -0.70
C LEU A 140 9.63 -3.01 0.44
N TRP A 141 8.30 -3.08 0.42
CA TRP A 141 7.53 -3.62 1.53
C TRP A 141 6.56 -4.68 1.02
N LEU A 142 6.48 -5.80 1.73
CA LEU A 142 5.67 -6.96 1.40
C LEU A 142 4.88 -7.38 2.63
N GLY A 143 3.61 -7.75 2.44
CA GLY A 143 2.73 -8.21 3.50
C GLY A 143 1.94 -9.44 3.06
N LEU A 144 1.79 -10.41 3.96
CA LEU A 144 1.05 -11.66 3.70
C LEU A 144 0.30 -12.12 4.95
N GLY A 145 -0.83 -12.79 4.78
CA GLY A 145 -1.61 -13.37 5.87
C GLY A 145 -1.13 -14.79 6.15
N THR A 146 -1.09 -15.19 7.42
CA THR A 146 -0.56 -16.52 7.78
C THR A 146 -1.48 -17.68 7.41
N VAL A 147 -2.73 -17.40 7.00
CA VAL A 147 -3.72 -18.41 6.56
C VAL A 147 -4.27 -18.10 5.16
N GLU A 148 -3.47 -17.40 4.34
CA GLU A 148 -3.73 -17.20 2.91
C GLU A 148 -3.79 -18.54 2.16
N PHE A 149 -4.62 -18.61 1.12
CA PHE A 149 -4.76 -19.82 0.31
C PHE A 149 -3.73 -19.87 -0.82
N GLU A 150 -3.44 -21.06 -1.33
CA GLU A 150 -2.54 -21.21 -2.49
C GLU A 150 -3.15 -20.54 -3.74
N PRO A 151 -2.36 -19.79 -4.54
CA PRO A 151 -0.89 -19.80 -4.57
C PRO A 151 -0.21 -18.63 -3.84
N PHE A 152 -0.92 -17.85 -3.01
CA PHE A 152 -0.36 -16.62 -2.44
C PHE A 152 0.92 -16.84 -1.61
N PRO A 153 0.98 -17.80 -0.65
CA PRO A 153 2.20 -18.06 0.11
C PRO A 153 3.36 -18.52 -0.77
N GLY A 154 3.11 -19.41 -1.73
CA GLY A 154 4.12 -19.88 -2.66
C GLY A 154 4.65 -18.75 -3.56
N SER A 155 3.76 -17.90 -4.07
CA SER A 155 4.10 -16.83 -5.01
C SER A 155 4.90 -15.72 -4.33
N VAL A 156 4.45 -15.26 -3.15
CA VAL A 156 5.18 -14.27 -2.36
C VAL A 156 6.50 -14.85 -1.84
N GLY A 157 6.50 -16.13 -1.45
CA GLY A 157 7.71 -16.84 -1.02
C GLY A 157 8.76 -16.95 -2.12
N ALA A 158 8.36 -17.24 -3.37
CA ALA A 158 9.26 -17.26 -4.52
C ALA A 158 9.88 -15.88 -4.77
N PHE A 159 9.08 -14.81 -4.63
CA PHE A 159 9.56 -13.44 -4.74
C PHE A 159 10.57 -13.09 -3.64
N CYS A 160 10.25 -13.37 -2.36
CA CYS A 160 11.17 -13.13 -1.24
C CYS A 160 12.51 -13.88 -1.42
N LYS A 161 12.46 -15.16 -1.83
CA LYS A 161 13.67 -15.94 -2.13
C LYS A 161 14.53 -15.31 -3.21
N MET A 162 13.92 -14.75 -4.25
CA MET A 162 14.65 -14.04 -5.31
C MET A 162 15.30 -12.76 -4.76
N LEU A 163 14.58 -11.97 -3.96
CA LEU A 163 15.15 -10.79 -3.30
C LEU A 163 16.32 -11.15 -2.38
N ASP A 164 16.20 -12.20 -1.58
CA ASP A 164 17.26 -12.69 -0.69
C ASP A 164 18.50 -13.11 -1.48
N LYS A 165 18.33 -13.92 -2.54
CA LYS A 165 19.43 -14.35 -3.42
C LYS A 165 20.13 -13.15 -4.08
N GLN A 166 19.38 -12.13 -4.48
CA GLN A 166 19.91 -10.89 -5.07
C GLN A 166 20.46 -9.90 -4.03
N LYS A 167 20.24 -10.15 -2.73
CA LYS A 167 20.55 -9.22 -1.63
C LYS A 167 19.84 -7.87 -1.79
N ILE A 168 18.61 -7.88 -2.31
CA ILE A 168 17.73 -6.72 -2.38
C ILE A 168 17.06 -6.57 -1.01
N ARG A 169 17.10 -5.36 -0.44
CA ARG A 169 16.49 -5.06 0.86
C ARG A 169 14.99 -4.90 0.72
N TYR A 170 14.26 -5.54 1.61
CA TYR A 170 12.82 -5.41 1.74
C TYR A 170 12.39 -5.54 3.21
N VAL A 171 11.18 -5.10 3.50
CA VAL A 171 10.49 -5.35 4.76
C VAL A 171 9.39 -6.37 4.48
N PHE A 172 9.30 -7.41 5.31
CA PHE A 172 8.24 -8.40 5.23
C PHE A 172 7.42 -8.39 6.52
N TYR A 173 6.11 -8.44 6.39
CA TYR A 173 5.17 -8.48 7.49
C TYR A 173 4.17 -9.62 7.31
N GLU A 174 3.94 -10.36 8.37
CA GLU A 174 2.91 -11.39 8.42
C GLU A 174 1.75 -10.95 9.31
N SER A 175 0.55 -10.99 8.75
CA SER A 175 -0.68 -10.76 9.49
C SER A 175 -1.21 -12.09 10.02
N GLU A 176 -1.04 -12.30 11.33
CA GLU A 176 -1.42 -13.54 12.00
C GLU A 176 -2.93 -13.79 11.95
N GLY A 177 -3.32 -14.99 11.53
CA GLY A 177 -4.69 -15.49 11.55
C GLY A 177 -5.63 -14.88 10.50
N THR A 178 -5.09 -14.15 9.52
CA THR A 178 -5.88 -13.56 8.42
C THR A 178 -5.63 -14.26 7.09
N ALA A 179 -6.69 -14.42 6.31
CA ALA A 179 -6.62 -14.90 4.93
C ALA A 179 -6.72 -13.71 3.96
N HIS A 180 -7.17 -13.98 2.73
CA HIS A 180 -7.34 -13.01 1.65
C HIS A 180 -8.55 -12.08 1.86
N GLU A 181 -8.46 -11.19 2.84
CA GLU A 181 -9.59 -10.36 3.29
C GLU A 181 -9.15 -8.97 3.77
N TRP A 182 -10.09 -8.07 4.03
CA TRP A 182 -9.73 -6.69 4.38
C TRP A 182 -8.92 -6.52 5.67
N LEU A 183 -8.98 -7.47 6.62
CA LEU A 183 -8.23 -7.35 7.86
C LEU A 183 -6.71 -7.41 7.63
N ILE A 184 -6.22 -8.29 6.75
CA ILE A 184 -4.80 -8.30 6.38
C ILE A 184 -4.41 -6.96 5.77
N TRP A 185 -5.19 -6.43 4.82
CA TRP A 185 -4.81 -5.21 4.12
C TRP A 185 -4.84 -3.98 5.03
N ARG A 186 -5.76 -3.92 6.00
CA ARG A 186 -5.76 -2.89 7.07
C ARG A 186 -4.48 -2.95 7.91
N ARG A 187 -4.09 -4.16 8.36
CA ARG A 187 -2.86 -4.36 9.15
C ARG A 187 -1.62 -4.03 8.34
N CYS A 188 -1.58 -4.46 7.08
CA CYS A 188 -0.50 -4.16 6.16
C CYS A 188 -0.37 -2.65 5.91
N LEU A 189 -1.47 -1.93 5.66
CA LEU A 189 -1.44 -0.48 5.52
C LEU A 189 -0.92 0.19 6.80
N HIS A 190 -1.43 -0.21 7.96
CA HIS A 190 -0.99 0.30 9.26
C HIS A 190 0.52 0.14 9.47
N GLN A 191 1.11 -1.01 9.10
CA GLN A 191 2.56 -1.22 9.17
C GLN A 191 3.30 -0.41 8.10
N TYR A 192 2.86 -0.50 6.85
CA TYR A 192 3.53 0.08 5.69
C TYR A 192 3.71 1.60 5.79
N VAL A 193 2.65 2.36 6.12
CA VAL A 193 2.71 3.84 6.10
C VAL A 193 3.69 4.41 7.14
N GLN A 194 4.02 3.64 8.17
CA GLN A 194 5.03 4.02 9.17
C GLN A 194 6.45 3.98 8.61
N HIS A 195 6.70 3.38 7.43
CA HIS A 195 8.02 3.37 6.77
C HIS A 195 8.19 4.51 5.76
N LEU A 196 7.13 5.24 5.43
CA LEU A 196 7.13 6.18 4.32
C LEU A 196 7.69 7.56 4.69
N PHE A 197 8.36 8.20 3.71
CA PHE A 197 8.80 9.59 3.74
C PHE A 197 9.72 9.99 4.91
N LYS A 198 10.48 9.01 5.40
CA LYS A 198 11.57 9.16 6.35
C LYS A 198 12.90 9.45 5.65
#